data_AF-A0A8J6TNN8-F1
#
_entry.id   AF-A0A8J6TNN8-F1
#
_cell.length_a   1.000
_cell.length_b   1.000
_cell.length_c   1.000
_cell.angle_alpha   90.00
_cell.angle_beta   90.00
_cell.angle_gamma   90.00
#
_symmetry.space_group_name_H-M   'P 1'
#
loop_
_entity.id
_entity.type
_entity.pdbx_description
1 polymer ?
#
loop_
_entity_poly.entity_id
_entity_poly.type
_entity_poly.pdbx_seq_one_letter_code
_entity_poly.pdbx_strand_id
1 'polypeptide(L)'
;NISARRLRNIVSECFAPRYLVAEDYPAAILKKVAKRVTFSTFAQLLFLFTARANEILADFVKTIYWDQYASGRDNISNDAARDFVIQANQQGRTAIPWSESSIKRVSTYLTGCCADFGMLENGKKRVRKIIPYRIEQTTMALLAYDLHFSGLGDNAVVAHPDWKLFGLQKEDLRDELKRLALKGFFIIQTAGDVIHFGWKYKNWEDLFDVIAKS
;
A
#
# COMPACT_ATOMS: atom_id res chain seq x y z
N ASN A 1 5.13 -4.96 28.79
CA ASN A 1 4.88 -3.58 29.27
C ASN A 1 5.64 -2.57 28.42
N ILE A 2 4.91 -1.72 27.68
CA ILE A 2 5.45 -0.57 26.96
C ILE A 2 5.39 0.63 27.91
N SER A 3 6.46 1.41 28.04
CA SER A 3 6.44 2.62 28.87
C SER A 3 5.58 3.72 28.24
N ALA A 4 4.95 4.58 29.06
CA ALA A 4 4.15 5.70 28.55
C ALA A 4 4.94 6.64 27.62
N ARG A 5 6.25 6.80 27.85
CA ARG A 5 7.15 7.53 26.95
C ARG A 5 7.31 6.81 25.60
N ARG A 6 7.55 5.50 25.61
CA ARG A 6 7.68 4.72 24.37
C ARG A 6 6.37 4.66 23.59
N LEU A 7 5.23 4.58 24.27
CA LEU A 7 3.91 4.66 23.64
C LEU A 7 3.71 6.02 22.95
N ARG A 8 4.03 7.13 23.65
CA ARG A 8 3.96 8.48 23.05
C ARG A 8 4.82 8.60 21.80
N ASN A 9 6.06 8.13 21.83
CA ASN A 9 6.94 8.15 20.66
C ASN A 9 6.38 7.32 19.49
N ILE A 10 5.84 6.12 19.76
CA ILE A 10 5.20 5.30 18.71
C ILE A 10 4.02 6.06 18.10
N VAL A 11 3.20 6.71 18.92
CA VAL A 11 2.06 7.48 18.42
C VAL A 11 2.52 8.69 17.59
N SER A 12 3.46 9.49 18.10
CA SER A 12 3.88 10.73 17.43
C SER A 12 4.79 10.50 16.22
N GLU A 13 5.65 9.48 16.24
CA GLU A 13 6.67 9.27 15.21
C GLU A 13 6.30 8.17 14.21
N CYS A 14 5.40 7.25 14.55
CA CYS A 14 5.01 6.15 13.65
C CYS A 14 3.54 6.23 13.25
N PHE A 15 2.60 6.35 14.20
CA PHE A 15 1.16 6.28 13.90
C PHE A 15 0.64 7.57 13.28
N ALA A 16 0.86 8.71 13.94
CA ALA A 16 0.30 10.00 13.54
C ALA A 16 0.75 10.42 12.13
N PRO A 17 2.04 10.32 11.75
CA PRO A 17 2.48 10.71 10.42
C PRO A 17 1.87 9.87 9.29
N ARG A 18 1.36 8.67 9.61
CA ARG A 18 0.77 7.75 8.63
C ARG A 18 -0.74 7.83 8.56
N TYR A 19 -1.40 7.99 9.72
CA TYR A 19 -2.83 7.77 9.84
C TYR A 19 -3.63 8.95 10.36
N LEU A 20 -2.98 9.96 10.95
CA LEU A 20 -3.64 11.20 11.41
C LEU A 20 -3.42 12.37 10.44
N VAL A 21 -3.24 12.05 9.15
CA VAL A 21 -3.09 13.00 8.04
C VAL A 21 -4.44 13.24 7.35
N ALA A 22 -4.55 14.32 6.57
CA ALA A 22 -5.77 14.67 5.83
C ALA A 22 -7.02 14.61 6.72
N GLU A 23 -7.00 15.36 7.82
CA GLU A 23 -8.09 15.39 8.81
C GLU A 23 -8.43 14.00 9.37
N ASP A 24 -7.40 13.20 9.69
CA ASP A 24 -7.51 11.83 10.23
C ASP A 24 -8.17 10.77 9.34
N TYR A 25 -8.42 11.11 8.06
CA TYR A 25 -9.12 10.25 7.10
C TYR A 25 -8.65 8.78 7.11
N PRO A 26 -7.34 8.45 7.01
CA PRO A 26 -6.93 7.05 7.04
C PRO A 26 -7.33 6.33 8.33
N ALA A 27 -7.15 6.97 9.49
CA ALA A 27 -7.53 6.40 10.78
C ALA A 27 -9.06 6.22 10.88
N ALA A 28 -9.84 7.18 10.38
CA ALA A 28 -11.29 7.09 10.36
C ALA A 28 -11.78 5.89 9.52
N ILE A 29 -11.22 5.71 8.32
CA ILE A 29 -11.52 4.56 7.45
C ILE A 29 -11.11 3.25 8.11
N LEU A 30 -9.85 3.14 8.56
CA LEU A 30 -9.33 1.94 9.23
C LEU A 30 -10.18 1.54 10.43
N LYS A 31 -10.58 2.51 11.27
CA LYS A 31 -11.42 2.24 12.45
C LYS A 31 -12.79 1.65 12.06
N LYS A 32 -13.41 2.12 10.99
CA LYS A 32 -14.71 1.64 10.51
C LYS A 32 -14.63 0.22 9.94
N VAL A 33 -13.55 -0.10 9.22
CA VAL A 33 -13.38 -1.42 8.58
C VAL A 33 -12.78 -2.48 9.51
N ALA A 34 -12.08 -2.11 10.59
CA ALA A 34 -11.30 -3.04 11.42
C ALA A 34 -12.06 -4.28 11.91
N LYS A 35 -13.37 -4.18 12.14
CA LYS A 35 -14.23 -5.30 12.59
C LYS A 35 -15.03 -5.97 11.46
N ARG A 36 -14.92 -5.44 10.24
CA ARG A 36 -15.71 -5.84 9.06
C ARG A 36 -14.87 -6.57 8.01
N VAL A 37 -13.55 -6.66 8.19
CA VAL A 37 -12.62 -7.28 7.22
C VAL A 37 -11.67 -8.26 7.90
N THR A 38 -11.05 -9.12 7.09
CA THR A 38 -10.02 -10.05 7.57
C THR A 38 -8.77 -9.31 8.05
N PHE A 39 -7.95 -9.96 8.88
CA PHE A 39 -6.66 -9.41 9.29
C PHE A 39 -5.75 -9.11 8.08
N SER A 40 -5.74 -9.99 7.06
CA SER A 40 -5.00 -9.79 5.81
C SER A 40 -5.44 -8.49 5.11
N THR A 41 -6.74 -8.30 4.90
CA THR A 41 -7.30 -7.08 4.30
C THR A 41 -6.92 -5.85 5.12
N PHE A 42 -7.07 -5.91 6.44
CA PHE A 42 -6.74 -4.79 7.33
C PHE A 42 -5.24 -4.42 7.25
N ALA A 43 -4.36 -5.43 7.25
CA ALA A 43 -2.93 -5.23 7.10
C ALA A 43 -2.55 -4.59 5.75
N GLN A 44 -3.24 -4.97 4.66
CA GLN A 44 -3.05 -4.37 3.34
C GLN A 44 -3.51 -2.90 3.28
N LEU A 45 -4.58 -2.54 3.99
CA LEU A 45 -5.03 -1.14 4.09
C LEU A 45 -4.04 -0.29 4.92
N LEU A 46 -3.54 -0.85 6.03
CA LEU A 46 -2.47 -0.21 6.80
C LEU A 46 -1.22 0.01 5.94
N PHE A 47 -0.86 -0.98 5.13
CA PHE A 47 0.23 -0.88 4.17
C PHE A 47 0.00 0.25 3.15
N LEU A 48 -1.17 0.27 2.49
CA LEU A 48 -1.55 1.30 1.52
C LEU A 48 -1.39 2.71 2.09
N PHE A 49 -1.99 2.99 3.25
CA PHE A 49 -1.90 4.32 3.87
C PHE A 49 -0.48 4.63 4.36
N THR A 50 0.27 3.63 4.83
CA THR A 50 1.69 3.81 5.19
C THR A 50 2.55 4.17 3.99
N ALA A 51 2.31 3.53 2.84
CA ALA A 51 3.04 3.80 1.59
C ALA A 51 2.71 5.20 1.05
N ARG A 52 1.43 5.62 1.08
CA ARG A 52 1.03 6.98 0.69
C ARG A 52 1.67 8.06 1.57
N ALA A 53 1.82 7.80 2.86
CA ALA A 53 2.50 8.72 3.78
C ALA A 53 4.04 8.67 3.70
N ASN A 54 4.60 7.69 2.98
CA ASN A 54 6.04 7.46 2.91
C ASN A 54 6.47 7.13 1.47
N GLU A 55 6.74 8.17 0.69
CA GLU A 55 7.05 8.05 -0.73
C GLU A 55 8.24 7.14 -1.02
N ILE A 56 9.28 7.16 -0.19
CA ILE A 56 10.45 6.29 -0.38
C ILE A 56 10.11 4.80 -0.17
N LEU A 57 9.16 4.49 0.72
CA LEU A 57 8.61 3.13 0.86
C LEU A 57 7.77 2.75 -0.37
N ALA A 58 6.88 3.65 -0.82
CA ALA A 58 6.06 3.40 -1.99
C ALA A 58 6.93 3.12 -3.22
N ASP A 59 7.94 3.95 -3.46
CA ASP A 59 8.87 3.80 -4.57
C ASP A 59 9.68 2.50 -4.44
N PHE A 60 10.24 2.22 -3.25
CA PHE A 60 10.96 0.97 -3.02
C PHE A 60 10.11 -0.26 -3.33
N VAL A 61 8.83 -0.28 -2.93
CA VAL A 61 7.94 -1.39 -3.23
C VAL A 61 7.67 -1.49 -4.73
N LYS A 62 7.27 -0.37 -5.37
CA LYS A 62 6.90 -0.33 -6.79
C LYS A 62 8.06 -0.70 -7.71
N THR A 63 9.31 -0.42 -7.32
CA THR A 63 10.48 -0.59 -8.22
C THR A 63 11.47 -1.66 -7.78
N ILE A 64 11.70 -1.87 -6.48
CA ILE A 64 12.69 -2.87 -6.04
C ILE A 64 11.99 -4.17 -5.65
N TYR A 65 10.96 -4.11 -4.82
CA TYR A 65 10.29 -5.32 -4.35
C TYR A 65 9.67 -6.12 -5.50
N TRP A 66 8.85 -5.47 -6.34
CA TRP A 66 8.16 -6.16 -7.42
C TRP A 66 9.10 -6.60 -8.54
N ASP A 67 10.17 -5.86 -8.84
CA ASP A 67 11.19 -6.28 -9.81
C ASP A 67 11.95 -7.54 -9.33
N GLN A 68 12.29 -7.60 -8.04
CA GLN A 68 12.92 -8.80 -7.46
C GLN A 68 11.99 -10.00 -7.49
N TYR A 69 10.71 -9.79 -7.14
CA TYR A 69 9.69 -10.84 -7.20
C TYR A 69 9.48 -11.35 -8.64
N ALA A 70 9.31 -10.45 -9.60
CA ALA A 70 9.06 -10.79 -11.01
C ALA A 70 10.26 -11.45 -11.69
N SER A 71 11.49 -11.09 -11.29
CA SER A 71 12.71 -11.73 -11.78
C SER A 71 13.00 -13.11 -11.16
N GLY A 72 12.07 -13.63 -10.33
CA GLY A 72 12.18 -14.95 -9.72
C GLY A 72 13.21 -15.03 -8.60
N ARG A 73 13.70 -13.89 -8.09
CA ARG A 73 14.57 -13.90 -6.90
C ARG A 73 13.73 -14.22 -5.68
N ASP A 74 14.32 -14.96 -4.75
CA ASP A 74 13.64 -15.44 -3.55
C ASP A 74 13.92 -14.57 -2.32
N ASN A 75 14.73 -13.51 -2.44
CA ASN A 75 15.15 -12.69 -1.31
C ASN A 75 15.44 -11.22 -1.67
N ILE A 76 15.38 -10.36 -0.64
CA ILE A 76 15.81 -8.96 -0.69
C ILE A 76 16.75 -8.68 0.48
N SER A 77 17.89 -8.04 0.19
CA SER A 77 18.88 -7.64 1.18
C SER A 77 18.73 -6.18 1.60
N ASN A 78 19.21 -5.86 2.81
CA ASN A 78 19.34 -4.48 3.26
C ASN A 78 20.33 -3.70 2.40
N ASP A 79 21.29 -4.37 1.74
CA ASP A 79 22.24 -3.74 0.84
C ASP A 79 21.55 -3.31 -0.47
N ALA A 80 20.66 -4.13 -1.02
CA ALA A 80 19.82 -3.72 -2.17
C ALA A 80 18.93 -2.51 -1.82
N ALA A 81 18.36 -2.48 -0.60
CA ALA A 81 17.62 -1.32 -0.12
C ALA A 81 18.53 -0.09 0.09
N ARG A 82 19.78 -0.30 0.51
CA ARG A 82 20.78 0.75 0.67
C ARG A 82 21.17 1.36 -0.67
N ASP A 83 21.42 0.55 -1.68
CA ASP A 83 21.74 1.01 -3.03
C ASP A 83 20.60 1.85 -3.60
N PHE A 84 19.36 1.40 -3.42
CA PHE A 84 18.16 2.18 -3.78
C PHE A 84 18.11 3.54 -3.07
N VAL A 85 18.33 3.58 -1.74
CA VAL A 85 18.30 4.83 -0.97
C VAL A 85 19.42 5.79 -1.41
N ILE A 86 20.63 5.26 -1.68
CA ILE A 86 21.75 6.06 -2.18
C ILE A 86 21.41 6.67 -3.54
N GLN A 87 20.87 5.88 -4.47
CA GLN A 87 20.46 6.35 -5.79
C GLN A 87 19.36 7.41 -5.71
N ALA A 88 18.33 7.19 -4.86
CA ALA A 88 17.26 8.17 -4.66
C ALA A 88 17.78 9.52 -4.12
N ASN A 89 18.76 9.48 -3.21
CA ASN A 89 19.40 10.67 -2.64
C ASN A 89 20.31 11.40 -3.67
N GLN A 90 21.00 10.66 -4.55
CA GLN A 90 21.84 11.22 -5.61
C GLN A 90 21.03 11.88 -6.74
N GLN A 91 19.80 11.40 -6.98
CA GLN A 91 18.89 11.95 -8.00
C GLN A 91 18.19 13.26 -7.57
N GLY A 92 18.59 13.87 -6.44
CA GLY A 92 18.04 15.16 -5.99
C GLY A 92 16.61 15.10 -5.45
N ARG A 93 16.10 13.90 -5.10
CA ARG A 93 14.77 13.74 -4.46
C ARG A 93 14.77 14.16 -2.98
N THR A 94 15.89 14.63 -2.47
CA THR A 94 16.07 15.10 -1.09
C THR A 94 16.69 16.51 -1.10
N ALA A 95 16.20 17.41 -0.25
CA ALA A 95 16.69 18.79 -0.19
C ALA A 95 18.13 18.91 0.32
N ILE A 96 18.63 17.89 1.05
CA ILE A 96 19.97 17.81 1.63
C ILE A 96 20.45 16.35 1.54
N PRO A 97 21.71 16.09 1.13
CA PRO A 97 22.28 14.74 1.15
C PRO A 97 22.17 14.10 2.53
N TRP A 98 21.56 12.92 2.62
CA TRP A 98 21.42 12.20 3.88
C TRP A 98 22.76 11.68 4.41
N SER A 99 22.91 11.69 5.74
CA SER A 99 24.05 11.07 6.41
C SER A 99 24.08 9.55 6.22
N GLU A 100 25.25 8.95 6.33
CA GLU A 100 25.44 7.48 6.33
C GLU A 100 24.55 6.75 7.34
N SER A 101 24.38 7.33 8.53
CA SER A 101 23.49 6.81 9.56
C SER A 101 22.02 6.86 9.15
N SER A 102 21.60 7.92 8.45
CA SER A 102 20.24 8.07 7.93
C SER A 102 19.96 7.08 6.81
N ILE A 103 20.89 6.93 5.87
CA ILE A 103 20.81 5.94 4.78
C ILE A 103 20.65 4.54 5.36
N LYS A 104 21.50 4.14 6.31
CA LYS A 104 21.43 2.82 6.96
C LYS A 104 20.08 2.60 7.68
N ARG A 105 19.61 3.62 8.40
CA ARG A 105 18.32 3.56 9.12
C ARG A 105 17.15 3.38 8.16
N VAL A 106 17.08 4.18 7.09
CA VAL A 106 16.01 4.08 6.10
C VAL A 106 16.06 2.75 5.36
N SER A 107 17.25 2.27 4.98
CA SER A 107 17.40 0.95 4.31
C SER A 107 16.87 -0.20 5.16
N THR A 108 17.18 -0.18 6.46
CA THR A 108 16.69 -1.18 7.41
C THR A 108 15.18 -1.04 7.63
N TYR A 109 14.68 0.19 7.64
CA TYR A 109 13.26 0.48 7.75
C TYR A 109 12.46 -0.06 6.55
N LEU A 110 12.92 0.14 5.32
CA LEU A 110 12.23 -0.32 4.11
C LEU A 110 11.97 -1.82 4.12
N THR A 111 13.03 -2.61 4.31
CA THR A 111 12.93 -4.07 4.37
C THR A 111 12.19 -4.56 5.62
N GLY A 112 12.29 -3.82 6.73
CA GLY A 112 11.51 -4.07 7.94
C GLY A 112 10.01 -3.88 7.72
N CYS A 113 9.61 -2.78 7.09
CA CYS A 113 8.20 -2.52 6.77
C CYS A 113 7.61 -3.56 5.82
N CYS A 114 8.35 -3.96 4.77
CA CYS A 114 7.90 -5.05 3.92
C CYS A 114 7.70 -6.36 4.71
N ALA A 115 8.54 -6.63 5.72
CA ALA A 115 8.34 -7.78 6.60
C ALA A 115 7.10 -7.63 7.51
N ASP A 116 6.94 -6.46 8.13
CA ASP A 116 5.80 -6.15 9.00
C ASP A 116 4.45 -6.28 8.27
N PHE A 117 4.41 -5.99 6.97
CA PHE A 117 3.22 -6.15 6.12
C PHE A 117 3.12 -7.51 5.42
N GLY A 118 4.01 -8.47 5.72
CA GLY A 118 3.92 -9.84 5.22
C GLY A 118 4.44 -10.05 3.80
N MET A 119 5.17 -9.09 3.24
CA MET A 119 5.81 -9.18 1.93
C MET A 119 7.19 -9.85 2.00
N LEU A 120 7.87 -9.72 3.14
CA LEU A 120 9.17 -10.34 3.41
C LEU A 120 9.13 -11.19 4.69
N GLU A 121 10.09 -12.11 4.81
CA GLU A 121 10.25 -12.91 6.01
C GLU A 121 10.47 -12.04 7.26
N ASN A 122 9.71 -12.35 8.31
CA ASN A 122 9.76 -11.64 9.58
C ASN A 122 11.09 -11.83 10.34
N GLY A 123 11.34 -10.91 11.26
CA GLY A 123 12.48 -10.94 12.17
C GLY A 123 13.66 -10.04 11.77
N LYS A 124 14.65 -9.97 12.66
CA LYS A 124 15.86 -9.15 12.46
C LYS A 124 16.82 -9.88 11.51
N LYS A 125 16.71 -9.61 10.22
CA LYS A 125 17.58 -10.18 9.19
C LYS A 125 18.19 -9.09 8.30
N ARG A 126 19.36 -9.41 7.73
CA ARG A 126 19.99 -8.58 6.68
C ARG A 126 19.53 -8.97 5.28
N VAL A 127 19.14 -10.22 5.10
CA VAL A 127 18.58 -10.79 3.87
C VAL A 127 17.29 -11.50 4.26
N ARG A 128 16.18 -11.14 3.62
CA ARG A 128 14.86 -11.70 3.92
C ARG A 128 14.32 -12.41 2.70
N LYS A 129 13.74 -13.59 2.90
CA LYS A 129 13.00 -14.28 1.84
C LYS A 129 11.78 -13.47 1.44
N ILE A 130 11.45 -13.47 0.16
CA ILE A 130 10.20 -12.90 -0.33
C ILE A 130 9.05 -13.86 -0.03
N ILE A 131 7.98 -13.33 0.56
CA ILE A 131 6.75 -14.08 0.82
C ILE A 131 5.77 -13.76 -0.31
N PRO A 132 5.11 -14.75 -0.93
CA PRO A 132 4.07 -14.49 -1.92
C PRO A 132 3.01 -13.53 -1.37
N TYR A 133 2.89 -12.37 -2.01
CA TYR A 133 2.00 -11.30 -1.59
C TYR A 133 0.96 -11.07 -2.69
N ARG A 134 -0.32 -11.17 -2.36
CA ARG A 134 -1.43 -10.97 -3.29
C ARG A 134 -2.44 -10.04 -2.66
N ILE A 135 -2.92 -9.07 -3.42
CA ILE A 135 -3.99 -8.18 -2.97
C ILE A 135 -5.26 -8.98 -2.69
N GLU A 136 -5.91 -8.68 -1.57
CA GLU A 136 -7.25 -9.19 -1.28
C GLU A 136 -8.28 -8.45 -2.12
N GLN A 137 -9.31 -9.17 -2.57
CA GLN A 137 -10.38 -8.55 -3.37
C GLN A 137 -11.09 -7.42 -2.61
N THR A 138 -11.27 -7.57 -1.30
CA THR A 138 -11.84 -6.51 -0.45
C THR A 138 -10.92 -5.28 -0.40
N THR A 139 -9.60 -5.46 -0.29
CA THR A 139 -8.63 -4.35 -0.39
C THR A 139 -8.75 -3.65 -1.73
N MET A 140 -8.84 -4.41 -2.82
CA MET A 140 -8.97 -3.84 -4.16
C MET A 140 -10.26 -3.03 -4.33
N ALA A 141 -11.39 -3.54 -3.84
CA ALA A 141 -12.66 -2.80 -3.86
C ALA A 141 -12.58 -1.51 -3.04
N LEU A 142 -12.02 -1.59 -1.82
CA LEU A 142 -11.81 -0.42 -0.96
C LEU A 142 -10.89 0.62 -1.62
N LEU A 143 -9.79 0.21 -2.25
CA LEU A 143 -8.89 1.11 -2.97
C LEU A 143 -9.58 1.76 -4.18
N ALA A 144 -10.35 1.01 -4.96
CA ALA A 144 -11.10 1.56 -6.10
C ALA A 144 -12.07 2.67 -5.65
N TYR A 145 -12.83 2.41 -4.59
CA TYR A 145 -13.77 3.38 -4.03
C TYR A 145 -13.09 4.56 -3.31
N ASP A 146 -11.95 4.33 -2.65
CA ASP A 146 -11.15 5.40 -2.07
C ASP A 146 -10.68 6.39 -3.14
N LEU A 147 -10.15 5.89 -4.25
CA LEU A 147 -9.73 6.70 -5.38
C LEU A 147 -10.93 7.42 -6.02
N HIS A 148 -12.06 6.74 -6.21
CA HIS A 148 -13.28 7.37 -6.71
C HIS A 148 -13.79 8.50 -5.80
N PHE A 149 -13.87 8.25 -4.48
CA PHE A 149 -14.36 9.23 -3.51
C PHE A 149 -13.39 10.40 -3.29
N SER A 150 -12.11 10.26 -3.66
CA SER A 150 -11.18 11.39 -3.76
C SER A 150 -11.42 12.30 -4.98
N GLY A 151 -12.43 11.98 -5.80
CA GLY A 151 -12.85 12.78 -6.96
C GLY A 151 -12.19 12.41 -8.27
N LEU A 152 -11.43 11.30 -8.31
CA LEU A 152 -10.82 10.82 -9.55
C LEU A 152 -11.88 10.25 -10.50
N GLY A 153 -11.77 10.62 -11.78
CA GLY A 153 -12.53 9.97 -12.85
C GLY A 153 -12.03 8.55 -13.12
N ASP A 154 -12.86 7.73 -13.78
CA ASP A 154 -12.65 6.28 -13.94
C ASP A 154 -11.28 5.91 -14.53
N ASN A 155 -10.83 6.60 -15.57
CA ASN A 155 -9.51 6.34 -16.16
C ASN A 155 -8.37 6.72 -15.22
N ALA A 156 -8.54 7.77 -14.41
CA ALA A 156 -7.56 8.18 -13.42
C ALA A 156 -7.51 7.20 -12.23
N VAL A 157 -8.65 6.63 -11.83
CA VAL A 157 -8.71 5.52 -10.87
C VAL A 157 -7.86 4.36 -11.37
N VAL A 158 -8.07 3.92 -12.62
CA VAL A 158 -7.32 2.77 -13.20
C VAL A 158 -5.84 3.07 -13.38
N ALA A 159 -5.49 4.31 -13.73
CA ALA A 159 -4.10 4.72 -13.94
C ALA A 159 -3.34 5.02 -12.62
N HIS A 160 -4.02 4.99 -11.48
CA HIS A 160 -3.43 5.42 -10.21
C HIS A 160 -2.24 4.53 -9.80
N PRO A 161 -1.10 5.11 -9.37
CA PRO A 161 0.10 4.35 -9.03
C PRO A 161 -0.05 3.41 -7.82
N ASP A 162 -1.09 3.57 -7.00
CA ASP A 162 -1.33 2.70 -5.84
C ASP A 162 -1.56 1.24 -6.22
N TRP A 163 -2.08 0.96 -7.42
CA TRP A 163 -2.22 -0.42 -7.89
C TRP A 163 -0.87 -1.13 -7.97
N LYS A 164 0.20 -0.39 -8.30
CA LYS A 164 1.56 -0.91 -8.37
C LYS A 164 2.14 -1.26 -7.00
N LEU A 165 1.60 -0.74 -5.90
CA LEU A 165 1.99 -1.18 -4.55
C LEU A 165 1.69 -2.67 -4.34
N PHE A 166 0.70 -3.19 -5.06
CA PHE A 166 0.27 -4.58 -5.03
C PHE A 166 0.74 -5.41 -6.24
N GLY A 167 1.68 -4.86 -7.03
CA GLY A 167 2.28 -5.55 -8.16
C GLY A 167 1.38 -5.63 -9.39
N LEU A 168 0.23 -4.97 -9.37
CA LEU A 168 -0.71 -4.98 -10.49
C LEU A 168 -0.22 -4.05 -11.59
N GLN A 169 0.06 -4.65 -12.75
CA GLN A 169 0.21 -3.90 -14.00
C GLN A 169 -1.17 -3.59 -14.59
N LYS A 170 -1.20 -2.74 -15.63
CA LYS A 170 -2.47 -2.26 -16.23
C LYS A 170 -3.34 -3.43 -16.72
N GLU A 171 -2.71 -4.46 -17.28
CA GLU A 171 -3.35 -5.65 -17.83
C GLU A 171 -3.96 -6.51 -16.70
N ASP A 172 -3.17 -6.82 -15.67
CA ASP A 172 -3.62 -7.60 -14.51
C ASP A 172 -4.76 -6.90 -13.77
N LEU A 173 -4.66 -5.58 -13.61
CA LEU A 173 -5.66 -4.76 -12.95
C LEU A 173 -7.02 -4.87 -13.66
N ARG A 174 -7.05 -4.88 -15.00
CA ARG A 174 -8.29 -5.00 -15.77
C ARG A 174 -9.03 -6.29 -15.44
N ASP A 175 -8.33 -7.41 -15.38
CA ASP A 175 -8.95 -8.71 -15.16
C ASP A 175 -9.39 -8.86 -13.70
N GLU A 176 -8.64 -8.34 -12.74
CA GLU A 176 -9.08 -8.30 -11.35
C GLU A 176 -10.28 -7.36 -11.12
N LEU A 177 -10.34 -6.21 -11.79
CA LEU A 177 -11.51 -5.32 -11.75
C LEU A 177 -12.76 -5.98 -12.34
N LYS A 178 -12.64 -6.77 -13.42
CA LYS A 178 -13.76 -7.57 -13.94
C LYS A 178 -14.24 -8.58 -12.91
N ARG A 179 -13.33 -9.24 -12.17
CA ARG A 179 -13.70 -10.17 -11.09
C ARG A 179 -14.45 -9.46 -9.96
N LEU A 180 -14.05 -8.25 -9.60
CA LEU A 180 -14.79 -7.43 -8.64
C LEU A 180 -16.17 -7.02 -9.15
N ALA A 181 -16.29 -6.71 -10.45
CA ALA A 181 -17.57 -6.40 -11.05
C ALA A 181 -18.54 -7.59 -10.97
N LEU A 182 -18.05 -8.82 -11.17
CA LEU A 182 -18.85 -10.05 -10.99
C LEU A 182 -19.33 -10.26 -9.55
N LYS A 183 -18.61 -9.70 -8.56
CA LYS A 183 -19.04 -9.67 -7.16
C LYS A 183 -20.03 -8.54 -6.85
N GLY A 184 -20.38 -7.73 -7.83
CA GLY A 184 -21.40 -6.70 -7.71
C GLY A 184 -20.94 -5.43 -6.99
N PHE A 185 -19.62 -5.20 -6.88
CA PHE A 185 -19.07 -3.97 -6.31
C PHE A 185 -19.32 -2.76 -7.20
N PHE A 186 -19.27 -2.94 -8.52
CA PHE A 186 -19.55 -1.94 -9.55
C PHE A 186 -19.83 -2.63 -10.87
N ILE A 187 -20.35 -1.90 -11.84
CA ILE A 187 -20.42 -2.36 -13.23
C ILE A 187 -19.20 -1.81 -13.96
N ILE A 188 -18.55 -2.61 -14.81
CA ILE A 188 -17.43 -2.15 -15.63
C ILE A 188 -17.81 -2.24 -17.11
N GLN A 189 -17.55 -1.17 -17.84
CA GLN A 189 -17.68 -1.11 -19.30
C GLN A 189 -16.33 -0.69 -19.89
N THR A 190 -15.91 -1.38 -20.94
CA THR A 190 -14.62 -1.13 -21.58
C THR A 190 -14.80 -0.85 -23.06
N ALA A 191 -14.27 0.27 -23.54
CA ALA A 191 -14.24 0.63 -24.96
C ALA A 191 -12.81 1.02 -25.34
N GLY A 192 -12.10 0.11 -26.04
CA GLY A 192 -10.67 0.28 -26.33
C GLY A 192 -9.85 0.38 -25.04
N ASP A 193 -9.14 1.50 -24.86
CA ASP A 193 -8.38 1.80 -23.64
C ASP A 193 -9.21 2.44 -22.53
N VAL A 194 -10.41 2.92 -22.84
CA VAL A 194 -11.26 3.65 -21.89
C VAL A 194 -12.04 2.67 -21.01
N ILE A 195 -12.05 2.94 -19.71
CA ILE A 195 -12.87 2.24 -18.72
C ILE A 195 -13.92 3.21 -18.18
N HIS A 196 -15.14 2.72 -18.05
CA HIS A 196 -16.22 3.38 -17.32
C HIS A 196 -16.73 2.49 -16.19
N PHE A 197 -16.91 3.08 -15.01
CA PHE A 197 -17.47 2.41 -13.85
C PHE A 197 -18.89 2.91 -13.57
N GLY A 198 -19.83 1.96 -13.52
CA GLY A 198 -21.10 2.15 -12.83
C GLY A 198 -20.90 1.95 -11.34
N TRP A 199 -20.43 2.98 -10.63
CA TRP A 199 -20.24 2.96 -9.18
C TRP A 199 -21.58 2.75 -8.48
N LYS A 200 -21.63 1.71 -7.62
CA LYS A 200 -22.87 1.29 -6.95
C LYS A 200 -23.08 2.00 -5.62
N TYR A 201 -22.00 2.25 -4.89
CA TYR A 201 -22.04 2.83 -3.55
C TYR A 201 -21.69 4.32 -3.62
N LYS A 202 -22.49 5.15 -2.95
CA LYS A 202 -22.33 6.61 -3.01
C LYS A 202 -21.46 7.17 -1.89
N ASN A 203 -21.26 6.37 -0.84
CA ASN A 203 -20.46 6.74 0.32
C ASN A 203 -19.82 5.49 0.95
N TRP A 204 -18.93 5.74 1.91
CA TRP A 204 -18.20 4.70 2.63
C TRP A 204 -19.09 3.76 3.44
N GLU A 205 -20.16 4.25 4.06
CA GLU A 205 -21.03 3.42 4.91
C GLU A 205 -21.76 2.36 4.08
N ASP A 206 -22.31 2.75 2.93
CA ASP A 206 -22.98 1.83 2.00
C ASP A 206 -22.04 0.68 1.58
N LEU A 207 -20.78 0.99 1.30
CA LEU A 207 -19.77 0.00 0.91
C LEU A 207 -19.40 -0.91 2.09
N PHE A 208 -19.14 -0.34 3.27
CA PHE A 208 -18.76 -1.11 4.45
C PHE A 208 -19.86 -2.08 4.91
N ASP A 209 -21.12 -1.73 4.71
CA ASP A 209 -22.26 -2.58 5.05
C ASP A 209 -22.35 -3.82 4.16
N VAL A 210 -21.92 -3.73 2.90
CA VAL A 210 -21.86 -4.89 2.01
C VAL A 210 -20.62 -5.74 2.29
N ILE A 211 -19.47 -5.10 2.54
CA ILE A 211 -18.24 -5.81 2.91
C ILE A 211 -18.45 -6.65 4.19
N ALA A 212 -19.15 -6.12 5.19
CA ALA A 212 -19.42 -6.84 6.43
C ALA A 212 -20.32 -8.08 6.26
N LYS A 213 -21.03 -8.21 5.13
CA LYS A 213 -21.96 -9.31 4.82
C LYS A 213 -21.36 -10.35 3.86
N SER A 214 -20.15 -10.10 3.37
CA SER A 214 -19.43 -10.91 2.37
C SER A 214 -18.52 -11.93 3.05
#